data_AF-A0A847M6H4-F1
#
_entry.id   AF-A0A847M6H4-F1
#
_cell.length_a   1.000
_cell.length_b   1.000
_cell.length_c   1.000
_cell.angle_alpha   90.00
_cell.angle_beta   90.00
_cell.angle_gamma   90.00
#
_symmetry.space_group_name_H-M   'P 1'
#
loop_
_entity.id
_entity.type
_entity.pdbx_description
1 polymer ?
#
loop_
_entity_poly.entity_id
_entity_poly.type
_entity_poly.pdbx_seq_one_letter_code
_entity_poly.pdbx_strand_id
1 'polypeptide(L)' 'MKRSEINAIISGLKPLIADQSFHLPPFAHWTPEDWRTKGEECREIVDAALGWD' A
#
# COMPACT_ATOMS: atom_id res chain seq x y z
N MET A 1 -9.08 11.72 -8.99
CA MET A 1 -9.81 11.67 -7.69
C MET A 1 -9.04 12.50 -6.67
N LYS A 2 -9.72 13.07 -5.66
CA LYS A 2 -9.05 13.76 -4.56
C LYS A 2 -8.28 12.75 -3.71
N ARG A 3 -7.14 13.14 -3.13
CA ARG A 3 -6.38 12.28 -2.21
C ARG A 3 -7.23 11.75 -1.05
N SER A 4 -8.15 12.57 -0.56
CA SER A 4 -9.11 12.17 0.49
C SER A 4 -10.01 11.01 0.06
N GLU A 5 -10.44 10.96 -1.19
CA GLU A 5 -11.30 9.90 -1.73
C GLU A 5 -10.51 8.60 -1.88
N ILE A 6 -9.29 8.69 -2.43
CA ILE A 6 -8.36 7.54 -2.55
C ILE A 6 -8.08 6.95 -1.17
N ASN A 7 -7.74 7.79 -0.18
CA ASN A 7 -7.45 7.33 1.18
C ASN A 7 -8.67 6.63 1.82
N ALA A 8 -9.89 7.15 1.61
CA ALA A 8 -11.10 6.54 2.11
C ALA A 8 -11.34 5.15 1.50
N ILE A 9 -11.11 5.00 0.19
CA ILE A 9 -11.27 3.73 -0.53
C ILE A 9 -10.27 2.70 -0.03
N ILE A 10 -8.97 3.04 0.00
CA ILE A 10 -7.92 2.12 0.46
C ILE A 10 -8.16 1.71 1.93
N SER A 11 -8.54 2.67 2.79
CA SER A 11 -8.86 2.37 4.19
C SER A 11 -10.08 1.45 4.33
N GLY A 12 -11.09 1.60 3.48
CA GLY A 12 -12.27 0.74 3.47
C GLY A 12 -12.00 -0.68 2.93
N LEU A 13 -11.04 -0.83 2.00
CA LEU A 13 -10.66 -2.12 1.42
C LEU A 13 -9.84 -3.01 2.36
N LYS A 14 -8.97 -2.42 3.18
CA LYS A 14 -8.12 -3.18 4.13
C LYS A 14 -8.88 -4.20 5.00
N PRO A 15 -9.99 -3.85 5.70
CA PRO A 15 -10.74 -4.83 6.48
C PRO A 15 -11.41 -5.89 5.61
N LEU A 16 -11.93 -5.52 4.43
CA LEU A 16 -12.55 -6.48 3.50
C LEU A 16 -11.53 -7.55 3.05
N ILE A 17 -10.31 -7.13 2.73
CA ILE A 17 -9.22 -8.03 2.32
C ILE A 17 -8.86 -9.00 3.46
N ALA A 18 -8.78 -8.49 4.69
CA ALA A 18 -8.52 -9.31 5.87
C ALA A 18 -9.65 -10.32 6.14
N ASP A 19 -10.92 -9.91 6.00
CA ASP A 19 -12.09 -10.78 6.18
C ASP A 19 -12.12 -11.91 5.14
N GLN A 20 -11.62 -11.66 3.92
CA GLN A 20 -11.47 -12.69 2.88
C GLN A 20 -10.25 -13.61 3.10
N SER A 21 -9.56 -13.50 4.25
CA SER A 21 -8.33 -14.25 4.56
C SER A 21 -7.18 -14.02 3.57
N PHE A 22 -7.20 -12.89 2.84
CA PHE A 22 -6.14 -12.52 1.92
C PHE A 22 -5.10 -11.67 2.66
N HIS A 23 -3.84 -12.08 2.60
CA HIS A 23 -2.76 -11.40 3.31
C HIS A 23 -1.97 -10.54 2.35
N LEU A 24 -1.89 -9.25 2.64
CA LEU A 24 -1.08 -8.33 1.86
C LEU A 24 0.39 -8.38 2.30
N PRO A 25 1.32 -8.15 1.37
CA PRO A 25 2.72 -8.00 1.73
C PRO A 25 2.92 -6.77 2.62
N PRO A 26 3.95 -6.74 3.49
CA PRO A 26 4.16 -5.66 4.45
C PRO A 26 4.18 -4.25 3.84
N PHE A 27 4.70 -4.10 2.62
CA PHE A 27 4.82 -2.80 1.96
C PHE A 27 3.47 -2.16 1.59
N ALA A 28 2.38 -2.95 1.50
CA ALA A 28 1.04 -2.42 1.26
C ALA A 28 0.52 -1.58 2.45
N HIS A 29 1.17 -1.67 3.61
CA HIS A 29 0.80 -0.96 4.83
C HIS A 29 1.70 0.24 5.13
N TRP A 30 2.78 0.45 4.37
CA TRP A 30 3.72 1.55 4.60
C TRP A 30 3.07 2.91 4.37
N THR A 31 3.34 3.83 5.30
CA THR A 31 3.02 5.25 5.18
C THR A 31 4.02 5.95 4.26
N PRO A 32 3.71 7.16 3.76
CA PRO A 32 4.71 7.98 3.06
C PRO A 32 5.99 8.21 3.88
N GLU A 33 5.87 8.31 5.21
CA GLU A 33 7.00 8.43 6.13
C GLU A 33 7.83 7.15 6.18
N ASP A 34 7.19 5.97 6.22
CA ASP A 34 7.91 4.69 6.15
C ASP A 34 8.68 4.56 4.83
N TRP A 35 8.05 4.92 3.72
CA TRP A 35 8.68 4.90 2.39
C TRP A 35 9.92 5.80 2.32
N ARG A 36 9.93 6.94 3.01
CA ARG A 36 11.13 7.81 3.08
C ARG A 36 12.31 7.16 3.79
N THR A 37 12.08 6.15 4.63
CA THR A 37 13.14 5.40 5.30
C THR A 37 13.65 4.22 4.48
N LYS A 38 12.97 3.89 3.37
CA LYS A 38 13.36 2.79 2.46
C LYS A 38 14.33 3.27 1.40
N GLY A 39 15.19 2.38 0.95
CA GLY A 39 16.19 2.65 -0.06
C GLY A 39 16.18 1.63 -1.20
N GLU A 40 17.39 1.26 -1.62
CA GLU A 40 17.62 0.35 -2.75
C GLU A 40 17.02 -1.05 -2.53
N GLU A 41 16.84 -1.47 -1.28
CA GLU A 41 16.26 -2.76 -0.94
C GLU A 41 14.81 -2.92 -1.38
N CYS A 42 14.11 -1.82 -1.67
CA CYS A 42 12.72 -1.81 -2.15
C CYS A 42 12.60 -1.39 -3.61
N ARG A 43 13.72 -1.24 -4.35
CA ARG A 43 13.71 -0.68 -5.71
C ARG A 43 12.83 -1.47 -6.67
N GLU A 44 12.84 -2.79 -6.59
CA GLU A 44 12.02 -3.66 -7.44
C GLU A 44 10.51 -3.37 -7.30
N ILE A 45 10.04 -3.00 -6.10
CA ILE A 45 8.63 -2.67 -5.85
C ILE A 45 8.23 -1.45 -6.71
N VAL A 46 9.13 -0.48 -6.85
CA VAL A 46 8.90 0.74 -7.63
C VAL A 46 9.06 0.46 -9.12
N ASP A 47 10.14 -0.22 -9.51
CA ASP A 47 10.46 -0.52 -10.91
C ASP A 47 9.39 -1.37 -11.59
N ALA A 48 8.78 -2.31 -10.84
CA ALA A 48 7.68 -3.15 -11.30
C ALA A 48 6.28 -2.57 -10.98
N ALA A 49 6.19 -1.36 -10.42
CA ALA A 49 4.96 -0.68 -10.05
C ALA A 49 4.00 -1.53 -9.18
N LEU A 50 4.55 -2.24 -8.20
CA LEU A 50 3.76 -3.07 -7.29
C LEU A 50 3.10 -2.20 -6.20
N GLY A 51 1.82 -2.45 -5.91
CA GLY A 51 1.12 -1.78 -4.81
C GLY A 51 -0.31 -1.41 -5.12
N TRP A 52 -0.76 -0.31 -4.51
CA TRP A 52 -2.10 0.26 -4.73
C TRP A 52 -2.15 1.04 -6.04
N ASP A 53 -3.22 0.84 -6.80
CA ASP A 53 -3.57 1.55 -8.05
C ASP A 53 -4.97 2.17 -7.89
#